data_AF-A0A9W5PMQ3-F1
#
_entry.id   AF-A0A9W5PMQ3-F1
#
_cell.length_a   1.000
_cell.length_b   1.000
_cell.length_c   1.000
_cell.angle_alpha   90.00
_cell.angle_beta   90.00
_cell.angle_gamma   90.00
#
_symmetry.space_group_name_H-M   'P 1'
#
loop_
_entity.id
_entity.type
_entity.pdbx_description
1 polymer ?
#
loop_
_entity_poly.entity_id
_entity_poly.type
_entity_poly.pdbx_seq_one_letter_code
_entity_poly.pdbx_strand_id
1 'polypeptide(L)'
;MYEDDDAVVIGPDRKYPWKVHGMFGASATSYGSVGENYIISTGYGSKMAGGSWINTGEGGVVEEHLRTGANVIAQIGPGLFGYRDEDGNFSIEEFVKKSKEPNIKAFELKFGQGAKIRGGHLEGKKVTQKIAAVRKVKQGKTINSPNRFPFLQNATDTLHFIHNLQKLGGKPVGIKLVIGQQKPLEELLQTMKDLDIYPDFITVDGSEGGSGATYKSMADSMGIPLIPALITLVDTACYFGIRDKFKIFASGKLVTPDKVAIALEPV
;
A
#
# COMPACT_ATOMS: atom_id res chain seq x y z
N MET A 1 7.74 -1.36 -22.47
CA MET A 1 6.66 -1.78 -21.56
C MET A 1 6.26 -3.18 -21.95
N TYR A 2 5.70 -3.97 -21.04
CA TYR A 2 5.21 -5.30 -21.37
C TYR A 2 4.02 -5.20 -22.32
N GLU A 3 4.05 -6.02 -23.37
CA GLU A 3 2.91 -6.27 -24.24
C GLU A 3 1.79 -6.94 -23.43
N ASP A 4 0.58 -6.95 -23.99
CA ASP A 4 -0.61 -7.43 -23.28
C ASP A 4 -0.52 -8.89 -22.80
N ASP A 5 0.24 -9.71 -23.51
CA ASP A 5 0.47 -11.13 -23.21
C ASP A 5 1.55 -11.34 -22.13
N ASP A 6 2.47 -10.38 -21.98
CA ASP A 6 3.56 -10.41 -20.99
C ASP A 6 3.21 -9.64 -19.71
N ALA A 7 2.10 -8.91 -19.70
CA ALA A 7 1.70 -8.06 -18.59
C ALA A 7 1.39 -8.89 -17.33
N VAL A 8 1.95 -8.46 -16.19
CA VAL A 8 1.65 -9.10 -14.90
C VAL A 8 0.21 -8.77 -14.53
N VAL A 9 -0.62 -9.79 -14.37
CA VAL A 9 -2.01 -9.63 -13.91
C VAL A 9 -2.08 -9.75 -12.39
N ILE A 10 -2.57 -8.70 -11.75
CA ILE A 10 -2.85 -8.67 -10.31
C ILE A 10 -4.34 -8.86 -10.10
N GLY A 11 -4.69 -9.79 -9.21
CA GLY A 11 -6.07 -10.16 -8.90
C GLY A 11 -6.84 -10.65 -10.14
N PRO A 12 -6.38 -11.72 -10.81
CA PRO A 12 -7.02 -12.23 -12.03
C PRO A 12 -8.50 -12.60 -11.84
N ASP A 13 -8.88 -13.02 -10.62
CA ASP A 13 -10.25 -13.39 -10.27
C ASP A 13 -11.10 -12.21 -9.77
N ARG A 14 -10.58 -10.98 -9.82
CA ARG A 14 -11.34 -9.78 -9.45
C ARG A 14 -12.18 -9.32 -10.64
N LYS A 15 -13.25 -8.57 -10.37
CA LYS A 15 -14.12 -8.01 -11.42
C LYS A 15 -13.36 -7.08 -12.38
N TYR A 16 -12.37 -6.38 -11.85
CA TYR A 16 -11.52 -5.42 -12.55
C TYR A 16 -10.06 -5.77 -12.24
N PRO A 17 -9.49 -6.82 -12.86
CA PRO A 17 -8.10 -7.19 -12.65
C PRO A 17 -7.17 -6.07 -13.16
N TRP A 18 -5.99 -5.95 -12.57
CA TRP A 18 -5.01 -4.95 -13.02
C TRP A 18 -3.91 -5.61 -13.84
N LYS A 19 -3.86 -5.29 -15.14
CA LYS A 19 -2.72 -5.58 -16.01
C LYS A 19 -1.63 -4.52 -15.79
N VAL A 20 -0.47 -4.96 -15.31
CA VAL A 20 0.68 -4.10 -15.04
C VAL A 20 1.68 -4.21 -16.19
N HIS A 21 1.80 -3.12 -16.96
CA HIS A 21 2.67 -3.07 -18.15
C HIS A 21 4.10 -2.58 -17.86
N GLY A 22 4.38 -2.16 -16.63
CA GLY A 22 5.70 -1.72 -16.18
C GLY A 22 6.07 -2.35 -14.85
N MET A 23 7.36 -2.42 -14.55
CA MET A 23 7.83 -3.00 -13.27
C MET A 23 8.01 -1.96 -12.15
N PHE A 24 7.87 -0.68 -12.47
CA PHE A 24 8.29 0.42 -11.61
C PHE A 24 7.15 1.37 -11.32
N GLY A 25 7.05 1.82 -10.06
CA GLY A 25 6.11 2.84 -9.64
C GLY A 25 6.66 3.72 -8.53
N ALA A 26 6.02 4.86 -8.31
CA ALA A 26 6.33 5.74 -7.19
C ALA A 26 5.72 5.17 -5.90
N SER A 27 6.56 5.00 -4.88
CA SER A 27 6.15 4.45 -3.58
C SER A 27 5.18 5.37 -2.83
N ALA A 28 4.45 4.76 -1.89
CA ALA A 28 3.38 5.38 -1.12
C ALA A 28 3.82 6.66 -0.40
N THR A 29 3.33 7.82 -0.84
CA THR A 29 3.73 9.12 -0.28
C THR A 29 2.51 10.01 -0.03
N SER A 30 2.18 10.27 1.23
CA SER A 30 0.91 10.90 1.59
C SER A 30 0.82 12.39 1.21
N TYR A 31 -0.30 12.79 0.62
CA TYR A 31 -0.66 14.21 0.51
C TYR A 31 -0.73 14.85 1.91
N GLY A 32 -0.01 15.95 2.11
CA GLY A 32 0.24 16.58 3.41
C GLY A 32 1.66 16.35 3.94
N SER A 33 2.31 15.23 3.59
CA SER A 33 3.77 15.10 3.67
C SER A 33 4.44 15.72 2.45
N VAL A 34 3.84 15.52 1.28
CA VAL A 34 4.20 16.18 0.02
C VAL A 34 3.07 17.11 -0.44
N GLY A 35 3.42 18.10 -1.26
CA GLY A 35 2.47 19.03 -1.89
C GLY A 35 1.96 18.55 -3.24
N GLU A 36 1.05 19.33 -3.84
CA GLU A 36 0.44 18.99 -5.13
C GLU A 36 1.47 18.80 -6.25
N ASN A 37 2.47 19.67 -6.32
CA ASN A 37 3.47 19.65 -7.39
C ASN A 37 4.23 18.33 -7.47
N TYR A 38 4.51 17.69 -6.32
CA TYR A 38 5.14 16.37 -6.29
C TYR A 38 4.21 15.29 -6.87
N ILE A 39 2.94 15.30 -6.47
CA ILE A 39 1.94 14.33 -6.93
C ILE A 39 1.75 14.46 -8.45
N ILE A 40 1.64 15.70 -8.93
CA ILE A 40 1.46 16.00 -10.35
C ILE A 40 2.69 15.58 -11.17
N SER A 41 3.90 15.92 -10.72
CA SER A 41 5.12 15.59 -11.46
C SER A 41 5.36 14.08 -11.51
N THR A 42 5.21 13.39 -10.39
CA THR A 42 5.34 11.93 -10.34
C THR A 42 4.23 11.24 -11.13
N GLY A 43 2.98 11.70 -11.05
CA GLY A 43 1.88 11.15 -11.81
C GLY A 43 2.04 11.30 -13.32
N TYR A 44 2.37 12.50 -13.81
CA TYR A 44 2.65 12.68 -15.24
C TYR A 44 3.87 11.88 -15.70
N GLY A 45 4.94 11.81 -14.89
CA GLY A 45 6.08 10.95 -15.17
C GLY A 45 5.68 9.47 -15.31
N SER A 46 4.88 8.95 -14.37
CA SER A 46 4.37 7.58 -14.43
C SER A 46 3.47 7.34 -15.64
N LYS A 47 2.65 8.32 -16.02
CA LYS A 47 1.81 8.26 -17.22
C LYS A 47 2.67 8.23 -18.49
N MET A 48 3.67 9.11 -18.59
CA MET A 48 4.60 9.17 -19.72
C MET A 48 5.39 7.87 -19.89
N ALA A 49 5.72 7.19 -18.79
CA ALA A 49 6.36 5.87 -18.85
C ALA A 49 5.45 4.78 -19.45
N GLY A 50 4.12 4.99 -19.52
CA GLY A 50 3.17 4.13 -20.26
C GLY A 50 2.57 2.95 -19.49
N GLY A 51 2.99 2.72 -18.25
CA GLY A 51 2.60 1.53 -17.46
C GLY A 51 3.24 1.47 -16.08
N SER A 52 3.74 2.63 -15.63
CA SER A 52 4.09 2.88 -14.24
C SER A 52 2.85 3.29 -13.46
N TRP A 53 2.97 3.38 -12.14
CA TRP A 53 1.90 3.81 -11.24
C TRP A 53 2.46 4.72 -10.15
N ILE A 54 1.55 5.38 -9.44
CA ILE A 54 1.83 6.08 -8.20
C ILE A 54 1.01 5.47 -7.06
N ASN A 55 1.51 5.57 -5.82
CA ASN A 55 0.77 5.18 -4.63
C ASN A 55 0.50 6.41 -3.73
N THR A 56 -0.76 6.59 -3.34
CA THR A 56 -1.23 7.80 -2.64
C THR A 56 -0.66 7.98 -1.23
N GLY A 57 -0.12 6.92 -0.63
CA GLY A 57 0.11 6.90 0.80
C GLY A 57 -1.18 7.03 1.63
N GLU A 58 -1.02 7.18 2.94
CA GLU A 58 -2.13 7.21 3.90
C GLU A 58 -2.92 8.53 3.90
N GLY A 59 -2.65 9.46 2.98
CA GLY A 59 -3.20 10.82 3.01
C GLY A 59 -4.61 10.95 2.45
N GLY A 60 -5.16 9.87 1.90
CA GLY A 60 -6.36 9.89 1.06
C GLY A 60 -6.04 10.21 -0.40
N VAL A 61 -7.03 10.00 -1.27
CA VAL A 61 -6.94 10.28 -2.70
C VAL A 61 -7.33 11.74 -2.94
N VAL A 62 -6.48 12.48 -3.65
CA VAL A 62 -6.78 13.85 -4.12
C VAL A 62 -6.85 13.91 -5.64
N GLU A 63 -7.52 14.95 -6.15
CA GLU A 63 -7.69 15.22 -7.58
C GLU A 63 -6.37 15.20 -8.35
N GLU A 64 -5.27 15.68 -7.74
CA GLU A 64 -3.94 15.66 -8.35
C GLU A 64 -3.45 14.25 -8.67
N HIS A 65 -3.84 13.22 -7.92
CA HIS A 65 -3.49 11.85 -8.26
C HIS A 65 -4.24 11.40 -9.53
N LEU A 66 -5.51 11.80 -9.65
CA LEU A 66 -6.43 11.30 -10.67
C LEU A 66 -6.24 12.02 -12.01
N ARG A 67 -6.15 13.36 -11.99
CA ARG A 67 -6.06 14.17 -13.22
C ARG A 67 -4.82 13.92 -14.07
N THR A 68 -3.78 13.28 -13.50
CA THR A 68 -2.56 12.93 -14.25
C THR A 68 -2.78 11.78 -15.24
N GLY A 69 -3.87 11.03 -15.10
CA GLY A 69 -4.14 9.85 -15.93
C GLY A 69 -3.27 8.64 -15.62
N ALA A 70 -2.45 8.70 -14.56
CA ALA A 70 -1.62 7.60 -14.09
C ALA A 70 -2.47 6.52 -13.43
N ASN A 71 -1.96 5.28 -13.44
CA ASN A 71 -2.48 4.22 -12.60
C ASN A 71 -2.18 4.55 -11.13
N VAL A 72 -3.15 4.33 -10.25
CA VAL A 72 -3.05 4.68 -8.83
C VAL A 72 -3.27 3.44 -7.97
N ILE A 73 -2.37 3.19 -7.03
CA ILE A 73 -2.62 2.36 -5.85
C ILE A 73 -3.10 3.28 -4.73
N ALA A 74 -4.33 3.07 -4.27
CA ALA A 74 -4.90 3.86 -3.19
C ALA A 74 -4.65 3.19 -1.85
N GLN A 75 -3.73 3.76 -1.05
CA GLN A 75 -3.33 3.18 0.22
C GLN A 75 -4.28 3.61 1.35
N ILE A 76 -4.65 2.65 2.19
CA ILE A 76 -5.49 2.81 3.37
C ILE A 76 -4.61 2.50 4.57
N GLY A 77 -4.38 3.51 5.43
CA GLY A 77 -3.65 3.34 6.69
C GLY A 77 -4.58 3.29 7.89
N PRO A 78 -4.07 3.02 9.10
CA PRO A 78 -4.86 2.93 10.33
C PRO A 78 -5.68 4.18 10.69
N GLY A 79 -5.31 5.36 10.15
CA GLY A 79 -6.07 6.60 10.32
C GLY A 79 -7.35 6.69 9.48
N LEU A 80 -7.52 5.75 8.52
CA LEU A 80 -8.66 5.64 7.61
C LEU A 80 -8.95 6.92 6.83
N PHE A 81 -7.94 7.76 6.58
CA PHE A 81 -8.15 9.06 5.95
C PHE A 81 -8.68 8.89 4.53
N GLY A 82 -9.80 9.57 4.26
CA GLY A 82 -10.55 9.41 3.03
C GLY A 82 -11.43 8.15 2.97
N TYR A 83 -11.37 7.25 3.96
CA TYR A 83 -12.16 6.02 4.03
C TYR A 83 -12.94 5.91 5.34
N ARG A 84 -13.24 7.05 5.96
CA ARG A 84 -13.88 7.12 7.27
C ARG A 84 -15.20 7.87 7.25
N ASP A 85 -16.06 7.56 8.21
CA ASP A 85 -17.22 8.38 8.56
C ASP A 85 -16.81 9.54 9.50
N GLU A 86 -17.80 10.28 9.98
CA GLU A 86 -17.60 11.43 10.87
C GLU A 86 -17.07 11.03 12.25
N ASP A 87 -17.40 9.82 12.72
CA ASP A 87 -16.93 9.24 13.98
C ASP A 87 -15.51 8.67 13.88
N GLY A 88 -15.05 8.42 12.65
CA GLY A 88 -13.74 7.87 12.36
C GLY A 88 -13.66 6.38 12.15
N ASN A 89 -14.79 5.71 12.03
CA ASN A 89 -14.86 4.30 11.67
C ASN A 89 -14.72 4.15 10.15
N PHE A 90 -14.42 2.94 9.69
CA PHE A 90 -14.32 2.66 8.26
C PHE A 90 -15.68 2.84 7.57
N SER A 91 -15.72 3.67 6.52
CA SER A 91 -16.91 3.90 5.72
C SER A 91 -16.86 3.07 4.44
N ILE A 92 -17.72 2.06 4.35
CA ILE A 92 -17.90 1.24 3.15
C ILE A 92 -18.34 2.11 1.96
N GLU A 93 -19.21 3.09 2.20
CA GLU A 93 -19.68 4.02 1.15
C GLU A 93 -18.53 4.79 0.51
N GLU A 94 -17.63 5.37 1.33
CA GLU A 94 -16.47 6.10 0.84
C GLU A 94 -15.49 5.21 0.07
N PHE A 95 -15.31 3.98 0.53
CA PHE A 95 -14.51 2.99 -0.17
C PHE A 95 -15.11 2.64 -1.54
N VAL A 96 -16.41 2.29 -1.59
CA VAL A 96 -17.11 1.95 -2.84
C VAL A 96 -17.13 3.13 -3.81
N LYS A 97 -17.25 4.36 -3.30
CA LYS A 97 -17.13 5.56 -4.14
C LYS A 97 -15.76 5.64 -4.82
N LYS A 98 -14.67 5.39 -4.08
CA LYS A 98 -13.30 5.39 -4.62
C LYS A 98 -13.03 4.18 -5.50
N SER A 99 -13.63 3.02 -5.22
CA SER A 99 -13.45 1.85 -6.08
C SER A 99 -14.03 2.03 -7.48
N LYS A 100 -14.96 2.98 -7.68
CA LYS A 100 -15.49 3.33 -9.00
C LYS A 100 -14.56 4.22 -9.82
N GLU A 101 -13.55 4.84 -9.22
CA GLU A 101 -12.61 5.74 -9.90
C GLU A 101 -11.71 4.97 -10.89
N PRO A 102 -11.76 5.22 -12.21
CA PRO A 102 -11.02 4.45 -13.21
C PRO A 102 -9.50 4.43 -13.03
N ASN A 103 -8.92 5.51 -12.51
CA ASN A 103 -7.47 5.61 -12.30
C ASN A 103 -6.98 4.73 -11.15
N ILE A 104 -7.82 4.48 -10.14
CA ILE A 104 -7.46 3.59 -9.03
C ILE A 104 -7.49 2.16 -9.54
N LYS A 105 -6.33 1.52 -9.64
CA LYS A 105 -6.20 0.14 -10.12
C LYS A 105 -6.17 -0.89 -9.00
N ALA A 106 -5.76 -0.49 -7.81
CA ALA A 106 -5.69 -1.35 -6.65
C ALA A 106 -5.82 -0.56 -5.34
N PHE A 107 -6.17 -1.26 -4.27
CA PHE A 107 -6.14 -0.76 -2.89
C PHE A 107 -5.06 -1.49 -2.09
N GLU A 108 -4.44 -0.79 -1.14
CA GLU A 108 -3.38 -1.36 -0.30
C GLU A 108 -3.64 -1.05 1.18
N LEU A 109 -3.80 -2.08 2.01
CA LEU A 109 -3.85 -1.91 3.46
C LEU A 109 -2.44 -1.85 4.03
N LYS A 110 -2.10 -0.73 4.68
CA LYS A 110 -0.77 -0.53 5.25
C LYS A 110 -0.71 -0.99 6.70
N PHE A 111 -0.03 -2.10 6.96
CA PHE A 111 0.25 -2.59 8.32
C PHE A 111 1.62 -2.13 8.83
N GLY A 112 2.59 -1.95 7.93
CA GLY A 112 3.94 -1.53 8.28
C GLY A 112 4.58 -0.58 7.28
N GLN A 113 5.63 0.10 7.71
CA GLN A 113 6.55 0.87 6.87
C GLN A 113 7.94 0.85 7.48
N GLY A 114 8.97 0.56 6.69
CA GLY A 114 10.32 0.30 7.21
C GLY A 114 10.91 1.45 8.01
N ALA A 115 10.50 2.68 7.69
CA ALA A 115 10.94 3.89 8.35
C ALA A 115 10.35 4.13 9.76
N LYS A 116 9.26 3.45 10.15
CA LYS A 116 8.61 3.65 11.47
C LYS A 116 7.55 2.60 11.81
N ILE A 117 7.52 2.22 13.09
CA ILE A 117 6.48 1.37 13.72
C ILE A 117 5.46 2.26 14.48
N ARG A 118 5.09 3.41 13.88
CA ARG A 118 4.02 4.29 14.39
C ARG A 118 3.15 4.73 13.22
N GLY A 119 1.86 4.94 13.49
CA GLY A 119 0.96 5.61 12.55
C GLY A 119 1.47 6.98 12.09
N GLY A 120 0.97 7.44 10.95
CA GLY A 120 1.32 8.76 10.39
C GLY A 120 1.04 9.91 11.35
N HIS A 121 1.91 10.93 11.33
CA HIS A 121 1.77 12.18 12.08
C HIS A 121 1.72 13.35 11.10
N LEU A 122 0.76 14.26 11.29
CA LEU A 122 0.67 15.51 10.54
C LEU A 122 0.30 16.65 11.49
N GLU A 123 1.16 17.65 11.59
CA GLU A 123 0.96 18.83 12.44
C GLU A 123 -0.27 19.63 12.01
N GLY A 124 -1.03 20.14 12.98
CA GLY A 124 -2.28 20.88 12.73
C GLY A 124 -2.11 22.07 11.78
N LYS A 125 -0.98 22.79 11.84
CA LYS A 125 -0.67 23.89 10.90
C LYS A 125 -0.58 23.47 9.44
N LYS A 126 -0.33 22.18 9.16
CA LYS A 126 -0.35 21.60 7.81
C LYS A 126 -1.72 21.09 7.41
N VAL A 127 -2.70 21.01 8.32
CA VAL A 127 -4.07 20.55 8.05
C VAL A 127 -4.87 21.73 7.49
N THR A 128 -4.62 22.03 6.22
CA THR A 128 -5.39 23.01 5.43
C THR A 128 -6.84 22.54 5.24
N GLN A 129 -7.72 23.42 4.77
CA GLN A 129 -9.10 23.06 4.43
C GLN A 129 -9.16 21.90 3.43
N LYS A 130 -8.28 21.90 2.42
CA LYS A 130 -8.19 20.83 1.43
C LYS A 130 -7.78 19.50 2.07
N ILE A 131 -6.76 19.50 2.94
CA ILE A 131 -6.34 18.29 3.67
C ILE A 131 -7.45 17.81 4.61
N ALA A 132 -8.12 18.72 5.30
CA ALA A 132 -9.24 18.40 6.18
C ALA A 132 -10.38 17.71 5.43
N ALA A 133 -10.77 18.23 4.27
CA ALA A 133 -11.81 17.66 3.42
C ALA A 133 -11.43 16.26 2.89
N VAL A 134 -10.21 16.13 2.34
CA VAL A 134 -9.71 14.86 1.78
C VAL A 134 -9.61 13.78 2.86
N ARG A 135 -9.08 14.15 4.02
CA ARG A 135 -8.86 13.21 5.12
C ARG A 135 -10.11 12.96 5.97
N LYS A 136 -11.18 13.75 5.77
CA LYS A 136 -12.40 13.78 6.61
C LYS A 136 -12.08 14.01 8.08
N VAL A 137 -11.38 15.11 8.35
CA VAL A 137 -10.98 15.55 9.70
C VAL A 137 -11.23 17.05 9.87
N LYS A 138 -11.15 17.54 11.11
CA LYS A 138 -11.28 18.98 11.39
C LYS A 138 -10.03 19.74 10.97
N GLN A 139 -10.21 20.87 10.28
CA GLN A 139 -9.13 21.78 9.88
C GLN A 139 -8.32 22.25 11.09
N GLY A 140 -7.01 22.40 10.92
CA GLY A 140 -6.10 22.91 11.97
C GLY A 140 -5.81 21.93 13.12
N LYS A 141 -6.50 20.78 13.20
CA LYS A 141 -6.28 19.80 14.26
C LYS A 141 -5.13 18.87 13.90
N THR A 142 -4.13 18.77 14.78
CA THR A 142 -3.04 17.79 14.63
C THR A 142 -3.58 16.37 14.51
N ILE A 143 -3.04 15.64 13.54
CA ILE A 143 -3.43 14.28 13.22
C ILE A 143 -2.37 13.32 13.76
N ASN A 144 -2.82 12.39 14.60
CA ASN A 144 -2.04 11.23 15.02
C ASN A 144 -2.82 9.98 14.62
N SER A 145 -2.25 9.20 13.70
CA SER A 145 -2.88 7.95 13.28
C SER A 145 -2.63 6.88 14.34
N PRO A 146 -3.59 5.96 14.57
CA PRO A 146 -3.34 4.75 15.34
C PRO A 146 -2.16 3.94 14.77
N ASN A 147 -1.55 3.08 15.59
CA ASN A 147 -0.46 2.21 15.14
C ASN A 147 -0.95 0.96 14.40
N ARG A 148 -2.24 0.62 14.56
CA ARG A 148 -2.91 -0.55 14.00
C ARG A 148 -4.35 -0.19 13.69
N PHE A 149 -4.94 -0.88 12.72
CA PHE A 149 -6.36 -0.73 12.41
C PHE A 149 -7.18 -1.07 13.66
N PRO A 150 -8.00 -0.14 14.19
CA PRO A 150 -8.67 -0.34 15.48
C PRO A 150 -9.60 -1.56 15.53
N PHE A 151 -10.13 -1.97 14.38
CA PHE A 151 -11.11 -3.05 14.23
C PHE A 151 -10.51 -4.38 13.74
N LEU A 152 -9.20 -4.45 13.52
CA LEU A 152 -8.51 -5.69 13.11
C LEU A 152 -7.65 -6.19 14.27
N GLN A 153 -8.03 -7.29 14.90
CA GLN A 153 -7.32 -7.82 16.07
C GLN A 153 -6.35 -8.94 15.71
N ASN A 154 -6.58 -9.63 14.60
CA ASN A 154 -5.81 -10.81 14.20
C ASN A 154 -5.79 -10.99 12.67
N ALA A 155 -5.10 -12.04 12.21
CA ALA A 155 -4.99 -12.39 10.80
C ALA A 155 -6.35 -12.74 10.16
N THR A 156 -7.22 -13.45 10.89
CA THR A 156 -8.57 -13.81 10.42
C THR A 156 -9.42 -12.58 10.11
N ASP A 157 -9.49 -11.62 11.05
CA ASP A 157 -10.20 -10.34 10.86
C ASP A 157 -9.66 -9.60 9.63
N THR A 158 -8.32 -9.57 9.51
CA THR A 158 -7.61 -8.91 8.42
C THR A 158 -7.98 -9.51 7.07
N LEU A 159 -7.96 -10.84 6.95
CA LEU A 159 -8.25 -11.55 5.71
C LEU A 159 -9.72 -11.42 5.32
N HIS A 160 -10.66 -11.53 6.26
CA HIS A 160 -12.07 -11.28 5.98
C HIS A 160 -12.33 -9.84 5.54
N PHE A 161 -11.63 -8.87 6.14
CA PHE A 161 -11.73 -7.48 5.71
C PHE A 161 -11.20 -7.28 4.29
N ILE A 162 -10.03 -7.85 3.95
CA ILE A 162 -9.47 -7.84 2.58
C ILE A 162 -10.48 -8.43 1.59
N HIS A 163 -11.04 -9.60 1.90
CA HIS A 163 -12.04 -10.27 1.06
C HIS A 163 -13.27 -9.41 0.81
N ASN A 164 -13.77 -8.75 1.86
CA ASN A 164 -14.89 -7.84 1.76
C ASN A 164 -14.57 -6.64 0.85
N LEU A 165 -13.37 -6.05 0.96
CA LEU A 165 -12.94 -4.97 0.08
C LEU A 165 -12.82 -5.44 -1.38
N GLN A 166 -12.27 -6.63 -1.61
CA GLN A 166 -12.17 -7.22 -2.95
C GLN A 166 -13.54 -7.43 -3.58
N LYS A 167 -14.52 -7.94 -2.81
CA LYS A 167 -15.90 -8.15 -3.27
C LYS A 167 -16.63 -6.85 -3.56
N LEU A 168 -16.59 -5.90 -2.62
CA LEU A 168 -17.32 -4.64 -2.73
C LEU A 168 -16.69 -3.68 -3.74
N GLY A 169 -15.36 -3.67 -3.82
CA GLY A 169 -14.61 -2.81 -4.73
C GLY A 169 -14.44 -3.40 -6.12
N GLY A 170 -14.43 -4.72 -6.25
CA GLY A 170 -14.21 -5.45 -7.49
C GLY A 170 -12.78 -5.33 -8.03
N LYS A 171 -11.86 -4.66 -7.33
CA LYS A 171 -10.48 -4.39 -7.73
C LYS A 171 -9.50 -5.14 -6.83
N PRO A 172 -8.24 -5.34 -7.27
CA PRO A 172 -7.20 -5.89 -6.42
C PRO A 172 -7.04 -5.15 -5.09
N VAL A 173 -6.89 -5.93 -4.02
CA VAL A 173 -6.60 -5.45 -2.66
C VAL A 173 -5.39 -6.21 -2.14
N GLY A 174 -4.35 -5.47 -1.81
CA GLY A 174 -3.13 -5.99 -1.22
C GLY A 174 -2.85 -5.46 0.17
N ILE A 175 -1.73 -5.90 0.73
CA ILE A 175 -1.24 -5.46 2.02
C ILE A 175 0.21 -4.99 1.91
N LYS A 176 0.60 -4.02 2.74
CA LYS A 176 1.98 -3.57 2.88
C LYS A 176 2.53 -3.95 4.26
N LEU A 177 3.63 -4.69 4.26
CA LEU A 177 4.27 -5.27 5.45
C LEU A 177 5.73 -4.82 5.58
N VAL A 178 6.21 -4.86 6.82
CA VAL A 178 7.65 -4.87 7.15
C VAL A 178 7.89 -6.14 7.91
N ILE A 179 8.83 -6.96 7.44
CA ILE A 179 9.15 -8.22 8.10
C ILE A 179 10.22 -7.91 9.16
N GLY A 180 9.87 -8.15 10.42
CA GLY A 180 10.79 -8.02 11.55
C GLY A 180 11.04 -9.35 12.27
N GLN A 181 10.08 -10.28 12.20
CA GLN A 181 10.12 -11.59 12.82
C GLN A 181 9.40 -12.60 11.93
N GLN A 182 9.85 -13.85 11.95
CA GLN A 182 9.31 -14.91 11.11
C GLN A 182 7.94 -15.42 11.60
N LYS A 183 7.75 -15.57 12.92
CA LYS A 183 6.53 -16.14 13.50
C LYS A 183 5.23 -15.41 13.10
N PRO A 184 5.11 -14.07 13.18
CA PRO A 184 3.89 -13.37 12.75
C PRO A 184 3.59 -13.54 11.26
N LEU A 185 4.64 -13.70 10.43
CA LEU A 185 4.46 -13.97 9.00
C LEU A 185 3.93 -15.38 8.79
N GLU A 186 4.48 -16.39 9.48
CA GLU A 186 3.99 -17.77 9.43
C GLU A 186 2.53 -17.87 9.88
N GLU A 187 2.16 -17.21 10.98
CA GLU A 187 0.78 -17.16 11.47
C GLU A 187 -0.16 -16.56 10.41
N LEU A 188 0.25 -15.46 9.76
CA LEU A 188 -0.53 -14.83 8.69
C LEU A 188 -0.70 -15.77 7.48
N LEU A 189 0.39 -16.40 7.01
CA LEU A 189 0.37 -17.28 5.84
C LEU A 189 -0.38 -18.59 6.11
N GLN A 190 -0.26 -19.16 7.31
CA GLN A 190 -1.06 -20.29 7.75
C GLN A 190 -2.56 -19.92 7.76
N THR A 191 -2.91 -18.75 8.30
CA THR A 191 -4.31 -18.30 8.31
C THR A 191 -4.85 -18.07 6.89
N MET A 192 -4.04 -17.55 5.97
CA MET A 192 -4.43 -17.43 4.55
C MET A 192 -4.78 -18.79 3.95
N LYS A 193 -3.98 -19.82 4.24
CA LYS A 193 -4.21 -21.19 3.79
C LYS A 193 -5.45 -21.80 4.42
N ASP A 194 -5.65 -21.63 5.73
CA ASP A 194 -6.78 -22.19 6.46
C ASP A 194 -8.12 -21.61 6.01
N LEU A 195 -8.15 -20.32 5.68
CA LEU A 195 -9.35 -19.62 5.24
C LEU A 195 -9.57 -19.66 3.71
N ASP A 196 -8.56 -20.06 2.93
CA ASP A 196 -8.52 -19.92 1.47
C ASP A 196 -8.83 -18.48 1.02
N ILE A 197 -8.25 -17.51 1.73
CA ILE A 197 -8.38 -16.07 1.46
C ILE A 197 -7.00 -15.46 1.31
N TYR A 198 -6.75 -14.81 0.17
CA TYR A 198 -5.47 -14.22 -0.16
C TYR A 198 -5.61 -12.75 -0.58
N PRO A 199 -4.73 -11.86 -0.12
CA PRO A 199 -4.55 -10.56 -0.75
C PRO A 199 -4.06 -10.77 -2.19
N ASP A 200 -4.45 -9.90 -3.11
CA ASP A 200 -4.03 -10.03 -4.52
C ASP A 200 -2.53 -9.73 -4.70
N PHE A 201 -1.96 -8.95 -3.77
CA PHE A 201 -0.53 -8.69 -3.69
C PHE A 201 -0.05 -8.38 -2.27
N ILE A 202 1.25 -8.57 -2.03
CA ILE A 202 1.95 -8.18 -0.80
C ILE A 202 3.09 -7.24 -1.18
N THR A 203 3.09 -6.04 -0.62
CA THR A 203 4.21 -5.09 -0.71
C THR A 203 5.13 -5.30 0.49
N VAL A 204 6.38 -5.68 0.23
CA VAL A 204 7.44 -5.79 1.25
C VAL A 204 8.24 -4.50 1.26
N ASP A 205 8.23 -3.81 2.39
CA ASP A 205 9.05 -2.62 2.63
C ASP A 205 10.23 -2.99 3.53
N GLY A 206 11.44 -2.87 3.00
CA GLY A 206 12.67 -3.07 3.77
C GLY A 206 12.87 -1.95 4.81
N SER A 207 13.70 -2.22 5.82
CA SER A 207 14.07 -1.24 6.84
C SER A 207 14.68 0.05 6.28
N GLU A 208 15.13 0.02 5.03
CA GLU A 208 15.68 1.15 4.30
C GLU A 208 14.61 2.17 3.84
N GLY A 209 13.32 1.90 4.07
CA GLY A 209 12.21 2.76 3.68
C GLY A 209 12.34 4.20 4.20
N GLY A 210 11.84 5.17 3.42
CA GLY A 210 11.83 6.59 3.80
C GLY A 210 10.56 7.02 4.54
N SER A 211 10.59 8.16 5.25
CA SER A 211 9.41 8.80 5.86
C SER A 211 9.63 10.31 6.01
N GLY A 212 8.61 11.10 5.69
CA GLY A 212 8.66 12.57 5.81
C GLY A 212 8.55 13.09 7.25
N ALA A 213 8.24 12.23 8.22
CA ALA A 213 8.13 12.58 9.64
C ALA A 213 8.39 11.34 10.51
N THR A 214 9.66 11.01 10.70
CA THR A 214 10.15 9.91 11.54
C THR A 214 11.21 10.45 12.51
N TYR A 215 11.24 9.91 13.74
CA TYR A 215 12.35 10.15 14.67
C TYR A 215 13.61 9.45 14.18
N LYS A 216 14.77 10.11 14.21
CA LYS A 216 16.04 9.54 13.72
C LYS A 216 16.32 8.14 14.27
N SER A 217 16.04 7.90 15.56
CA SER A 217 16.24 6.59 16.20
C SER A 217 15.38 5.44 15.64
N MET A 218 14.30 5.73 14.94
CA MET A 218 13.43 4.74 14.30
C MET A 218 13.71 4.57 12.80
N ALA A 219 14.51 5.44 12.20
CA ALA A 219 14.80 5.37 10.76
C ALA A 219 15.79 4.24 10.42
N ASP A 220 16.54 3.75 11.41
CA ASP A 220 17.71 2.91 11.16
C ASP A 220 17.54 1.42 11.52
N SER A 221 16.48 0.98 12.22
CA SER A 221 16.46 -0.39 12.80
C SER A 221 15.08 -1.07 13.00
N MET A 222 14.03 -0.66 12.30
CA MET A 222 12.66 -1.11 12.60
C MET A 222 12.19 -2.38 11.86
N GLY A 223 13.07 -3.06 11.12
CA GLY A 223 12.81 -4.30 10.39
C GLY A 223 14.09 -4.89 9.80
N ILE A 224 13.97 -6.01 9.08
CA ILE A 224 15.12 -6.56 8.34
C ILE A 224 15.28 -5.84 6.99
N PRO A 225 16.50 -5.81 6.43
CA PRO A 225 16.74 -5.28 5.09
C PRO A 225 15.86 -5.94 4.02
N LEU A 226 15.58 -5.23 2.93
CA LEU A 226 14.62 -5.67 1.91
C LEU A 226 14.91 -7.08 1.35
N ILE A 227 16.16 -7.38 1.01
CA ILE A 227 16.50 -8.65 0.36
C ILE A 227 16.24 -9.86 1.29
N PRO A 228 16.75 -9.89 2.53
CA PRO A 228 16.34 -10.90 3.51
C PRO A 228 14.82 -10.98 3.73
N ALA A 229 14.11 -9.85 3.72
CA ALA A 229 12.65 -9.82 3.87
C ALA A 229 11.94 -10.51 2.69
N LEU A 230 12.38 -10.27 1.47
CA LEU A 230 11.84 -10.93 0.27
C LEU A 230 12.07 -12.44 0.31
N ILE A 231 13.29 -12.87 0.62
CA ILE A 231 13.63 -14.30 0.76
C ILE A 231 12.73 -14.95 1.82
N THR A 232 12.64 -14.33 3.01
CA THR A 232 11.79 -14.83 4.10
C THR A 232 10.33 -14.99 3.67
N LEU A 233 9.76 -13.99 2.97
CA LEU A 233 8.39 -14.07 2.46
C LEU A 233 8.22 -15.19 1.44
N VAL A 234 9.12 -15.26 0.46
CA VAL A 234 9.04 -16.23 -0.64
C VAL A 234 9.18 -17.65 -0.12
N ASP A 235 10.22 -17.93 0.67
CA ASP A 235 10.48 -19.26 1.23
C ASP A 235 9.33 -19.74 2.12
N THR A 236 8.82 -18.85 2.98
CA THR A 236 7.70 -19.19 3.87
C THR A 236 6.42 -19.44 3.05
N ALA A 237 6.14 -18.64 2.02
CA ALA A 237 4.98 -18.86 1.15
C ALA A 237 5.11 -20.14 0.31
N CYS A 238 6.32 -20.49 -0.13
CA CYS A 238 6.62 -21.76 -0.78
C CYS A 238 6.42 -22.95 0.17
N TYR A 239 6.91 -22.84 1.40
CA TYR A 239 6.70 -23.85 2.45
C TYR A 239 5.22 -24.13 2.71
N PHE A 240 4.38 -23.08 2.77
CA PHE A 240 2.92 -23.25 2.91
C PHE A 240 2.22 -23.69 1.61
N GLY A 241 2.88 -23.62 0.46
CA GLY A 241 2.34 -23.96 -0.85
C GLY A 241 1.35 -22.92 -1.41
N ILE A 242 1.55 -21.64 -1.08
CA ILE A 242 0.63 -20.53 -1.45
C ILE A 242 1.33 -19.38 -2.17
N ARG A 243 2.60 -19.53 -2.57
CA ARG A 243 3.39 -18.47 -3.22
C ARG A 243 2.75 -17.95 -4.51
N ASP A 244 2.07 -18.81 -5.26
CA ASP A 244 1.40 -18.50 -6.52
C ASP A 244 0.10 -17.68 -6.35
N LYS A 245 -0.44 -17.61 -5.12
CA LYS A 245 -1.73 -16.96 -4.81
C LYS A 245 -1.70 -15.44 -4.82
N PHE A 246 -0.51 -14.82 -4.75
CA PHE A 246 -0.36 -13.36 -4.70
C PHE A 246 0.88 -12.87 -5.45
N LYS A 247 0.85 -11.61 -5.89
CA LYS A 247 2.03 -10.92 -6.46
C LYS A 247 2.82 -10.19 -5.37
N ILE A 248 4.09 -9.91 -5.62
CA ILE A 248 4.95 -9.21 -4.66
C ILE A 248 5.40 -7.87 -5.26
N PHE A 249 5.22 -6.80 -4.49
CA PHE A 249 5.92 -5.54 -4.73
C PHE A 249 7.04 -5.38 -3.70
N ALA A 250 8.14 -4.74 -4.11
CA ALA A 250 9.28 -4.49 -3.25
C ALA A 250 9.56 -2.98 -3.14
N SER A 251 9.79 -2.48 -1.93
CA SER A 251 10.27 -1.11 -1.72
C SER A 251 11.35 -1.05 -0.63
N GLY A 252 12.34 -0.17 -0.81
CA GLY A 252 13.48 -0.04 0.12
C GLY A 252 14.77 0.35 -0.59
N LYS A 253 14.97 1.64 -0.86
CA LYS A 253 16.17 2.22 -1.52
C LYS A 253 16.69 1.42 -2.74
N LEU A 254 15.78 0.94 -3.59
CA LEU A 254 16.09 0.37 -4.91
C LEU A 254 16.41 1.50 -5.91
N VAL A 255 17.56 2.15 -5.72
CA VAL A 255 17.96 3.36 -6.47
C VAL A 255 18.75 3.01 -7.74
N THR A 256 19.38 1.84 -7.78
CA THR A 256 20.27 1.42 -8.86
C THR A 256 19.76 0.13 -9.55
N PRO A 257 19.98 -0.05 -10.87
CA PRO A 257 19.45 -1.20 -11.61
C PRO A 257 19.90 -2.56 -11.08
N ASP A 258 21.13 -2.67 -10.56
CA ASP A 258 21.66 -3.90 -9.96
C ASP A 258 20.85 -4.32 -8.73
N LYS A 259 20.48 -3.38 -7.85
CA LYS A 259 19.63 -3.66 -6.69
C LYS A 259 18.23 -4.08 -7.09
N VAL A 260 17.70 -3.50 -8.15
CA VAL A 260 16.41 -3.90 -8.72
C VAL A 260 16.51 -5.34 -9.23
N ALA A 261 17.54 -5.68 -10.00
CA ALA A 261 17.73 -7.02 -10.53
C ALA A 261 17.79 -8.06 -9.40
N ILE A 262 18.59 -7.80 -8.36
CA ILE A 262 18.67 -8.66 -7.16
C ILE A 262 17.30 -8.83 -6.49
N ALA A 263 16.49 -7.77 -6.40
CA ALA A 263 15.16 -7.84 -5.79
C ALA A 263 14.12 -8.56 -6.66
N LEU A 264 14.34 -8.66 -7.97
CA LEU A 264 13.49 -9.40 -8.92
C LEU A 264 13.86 -10.88 -9.03
N GLU A 265 15.05 -11.24 -8.57
CA GLU A 265 15.58 -12.61 -8.63
C GLU A 265 15.14 -13.62 -7.54
N PRO A 266 14.29 -13.35 -6.51
CA PRO A 266 14.09 -14.35 -5.46
C PRO A 266 13.34 -15.58 -6.00
N VAL A 267 14.16 -16.57 -6.35
CA VAL A 267 13.96 -18.01 -6.48
C VAL A 267 14.70 -18.64 -5.32
#